data_AF-A0A3Q3GC41-F1
#
_entry.id   AF-A0A3Q3GC41-F1
#
_cell.length_a   1.000
_cell.length_b   1.000
_cell.length_c   1.000
_cell.angle_alpha   90.00
_cell.angle_beta   90.00
_cell.angle_gamma   90.00
#
_symmetry.space_group_name_H-M   'P 1'
#
loop_
_entity.id
_entity.type
_entity.pdbx_description
1 polymer ?
#
loop_
_entity_poly.entity_id
_entity_poly.type
_entity_poly.pdbx_seq_one_letter_code
_entity_poly.pdbx_strand_id
1 'polypeptide(L)'
;MNLCVQALQWFGCCTAALLLLVLVDPVHMSSCTGAAPGIPGIPGLHGPNGRDGVKGVKGDQGEAAQPIRGQKGEQGPKGPPGRPGMKGDVGQPGDLGNQGQKGEKGRPFNPTNREKSFFSYKRAISQLPELNTAMDFNRRILPDLDSQFQGETLENGTFVAKIKGVYFFSYHVSAKSRACLKLVKGSDSHMTLCDTSEGFLVNSGSALLELQVGDTVSLHATKYNSIVTSTSSTSHTFTGFLVFPTA
;
A
#
# COMPACT_ATOMS: atom_id res chain seq x y z
N MET A 1 -8.43 -25.50 -70.42
CA MET A 1 -8.72 -24.45 -69.41
C MET A 1 -9.00 -25.04 -68.02
N ASN A 2 -8.24 -26.03 -67.53
CA ASN A 2 -8.44 -26.60 -66.18
C ASN A 2 -7.12 -27.03 -65.52
N LEU A 3 -6.09 -26.16 -65.54
CA LEU A 3 -4.82 -26.40 -64.83
C LEU A 3 -4.31 -25.17 -64.06
N CYS A 4 -5.02 -24.03 -64.08
CA CYS A 4 -4.57 -22.78 -63.45
C CYS A 4 -5.21 -22.50 -62.07
N VAL A 5 -6.14 -23.35 -61.60
CA VAL A 5 -6.91 -23.07 -60.36
C VAL A 5 -6.39 -23.82 -59.13
N GLN A 6 -5.54 -24.84 -59.29
CA GLN A 6 -5.00 -25.61 -58.15
C GLN A 6 -3.68 -25.10 -57.57
N ALA A 7 -2.99 -24.17 -58.24
CA ALA A 7 -1.70 -23.64 -57.79
C ALA A 7 -1.81 -22.54 -56.71
N LEU A 8 -2.99 -21.94 -56.52
CA LEU A 8 -3.17 -20.82 -55.58
C LEU A 8 -3.49 -21.25 -54.13
N GLN A 9 -3.81 -22.53 -53.90
CA GLN A 9 -4.18 -23.02 -52.55
C GLN A 9 -2.98 -23.47 -51.70
N TRP A 10 -1.80 -23.67 -52.30
CA TRP A 10 -0.60 -24.12 -51.57
C TRP A 10 0.30 -22.98 -51.11
N PHE A 11 0.22 -21.80 -51.72
CA PHE A 11 0.99 -20.62 -51.30
C PHE A 11 0.42 -19.91 -50.05
N GLY A 12 -0.86 -20.13 -49.72
CA GLY A 12 -1.50 -19.52 -48.52
C GLY A 12 -1.18 -20.22 -47.19
N CYS A 13 -0.74 -21.48 -47.22
CA CYS A 13 -0.44 -22.24 -46.00
C CYS A 13 0.99 -21.99 -45.49
N CYS A 14 1.96 -21.80 -46.39
CA CYS A 14 3.36 -21.51 -46.03
C CYS A 14 3.55 -20.10 -45.43
N THR A 15 2.76 -19.11 -45.83
CA THR A 15 2.85 -17.74 -45.29
C THR A 15 2.25 -17.63 -43.90
N ALA A 16 1.21 -18.42 -43.58
CA ALA A 16 0.61 -18.48 -42.24
C ALA A 16 1.54 -19.13 -41.20
N ALA A 17 2.31 -20.15 -41.58
CA ALA A 17 3.28 -20.81 -40.70
C ALA A 17 4.51 -19.92 -40.41
N LEU A 18 4.95 -19.10 -41.39
CA LEU A 18 6.03 -18.14 -41.18
C LEU A 18 5.61 -16.95 -40.29
N LEU A 19 4.36 -16.49 -40.38
CA LEU A 19 3.83 -15.44 -39.49
C LEU A 19 3.65 -15.91 -38.03
N LEU A 20 3.42 -17.21 -37.80
CA LEU A 20 3.35 -17.79 -36.46
C LEU A 20 4.73 -17.97 -35.80
N LEU A 21 5.82 -18.04 -36.57
CA LEU A 21 7.19 -18.14 -36.04
C LEU A 21 7.82 -16.77 -35.70
N VAL A 22 7.20 -15.65 -36.10
CA VAL A 22 7.66 -14.29 -35.76
C VAL A 22 7.04 -13.78 -34.45
N LEU A 23 6.11 -14.53 -33.84
CA LEU A 23 5.41 -14.16 -32.59
C LEU A 23 6.09 -14.69 -31.31
N VAL A 24 7.32 -15.19 -31.39
CA VAL A 24 8.08 -15.61 -30.19
C VAL A 24 9.20 -14.59 -29.96
N ASP A 25 8.84 -13.45 -29.36
CA ASP A 25 9.82 -12.51 -28.84
C ASP A 25 10.60 -13.18 -27.68
N PRO A 26 11.94 -13.09 -27.66
CA PRO A 26 12.72 -13.55 -26.52
C PRO A 26 12.35 -12.68 -25.30
N VAL A 27 11.81 -13.33 -24.26
CA VAL A 27 11.57 -12.70 -22.96
C VAL A 27 12.92 -12.18 -22.43
N HIS A 28 13.14 -10.88 -22.54
CA HIS A 28 14.21 -10.21 -21.81
C HIS A 28 13.81 -10.19 -20.34
N MET A 29 14.41 -11.07 -19.54
CA MET A 29 14.46 -10.87 -18.09
C MET A 29 15.36 -9.66 -17.82
N SER A 30 14.77 -8.48 -17.78
CA SER A 30 15.38 -7.31 -17.17
C SER A 30 15.50 -7.56 -15.67
N SER A 31 16.73 -7.89 -15.26
CA SER A 31 17.18 -7.92 -13.88
C SER A 31 16.74 -6.66 -13.13
N CYS A 32 15.89 -6.80 -12.11
CA CYS A 32 15.50 -5.73 -11.21
C CYS A 32 16.68 -5.35 -10.28
N THR A 33 17.65 -4.60 -10.77
CA THR A 33 18.63 -3.91 -9.91
C THR A 33 18.05 -2.58 -9.45
N GLY A 34 17.16 -2.63 -8.47
CA GLY A 34 16.52 -1.45 -7.89
C GLY A 34 15.78 -1.83 -6.62
N ALA A 35 16.52 -2.13 -5.56
CA ALA A 35 15.95 -2.43 -4.26
C ALA A 35 15.22 -1.21 -3.69
N ALA A 36 13.91 -1.32 -3.51
CA ALA A 36 13.16 -0.45 -2.61
C ALA A 36 13.73 -0.58 -1.18
N PRO A 37 13.82 0.50 -0.38
CA PRO A 37 14.19 0.39 1.03
C PRO A 37 13.26 -0.60 1.74
N GLY A 38 13.84 -1.58 2.43
CA GLY A 38 13.10 -2.60 3.14
C GLY A 38 12.15 -2.01 4.19
N ILE A 39 11.01 -2.67 4.37
CA ILE A 39 10.06 -2.39 5.46
C ILE A 39 10.82 -2.50 6.80
N PRO A 40 10.63 -1.58 7.77
CA PRO A 40 11.28 -1.68 9.07
C PRO A 40 11.10 -3.07 9.71
N GLY A 41 12.17 -3.60 10.29
CA GLY A 41 12.12 -4.88 10.98
C GLY A 41 11.12 -4.87 12.14
N ILE A 42 10.44 -5.99 12.33
CA ILE A 42 9.53 -6.22 13.47
C ILE A 42 10.36 -6.10 14.77
N PRO A 43 9.84 -5.44 15.83
CA PRO A 43 10.52 -5.39 17.12
C PRO A 43 10.96 -6.78 17.60
N GLY A 44 12.14 -6.85 18.23
CA GLY A 44 12.65 -8.10 18.78
C GLY A 44 11.69 -8.69 19.83
N LEU A 45 11.61 -10.01 19.89
CA LEU A 45 10.86 -10.73 20.92
C LEU A 45 11.46 -10.46 22.32
N HIS A 46 10.64 -10.58 23.36
CA HIS A 46 11.11 -10.50 24.75
C HIS A 46 12.23 -11.52 25.01
N GLY A 47 13.24 -11.12 25.79
CA GLY A 47 14.31 -12.03 26.19
C GLY A 47 13.79 -13.21 27.03
N PRO A 48 14.48 -14.37 27.00
CA PRO A 48 14.11 -15.52 27.83
C PRO A 48 14.26 -15.20 29.32
N ASN A 49 13.50 -15.90 30.17
CA ASN A 49 13.61 -15.79 31.63
C ASN A 49 15.04 -16.07 32.11
N GLY A 50 15.45 -15.41 33.20
CA GLY A 50 16.74 -15.66 33.85
C GLY A 50 16.90 -17.12 34.28
N ARG A 51 18.14 -17.62 34.30
CA ARG A 51 18.45 -18.99 34.76
C ARG A 51 18.29 -19.10 36.28
N ASP A 52 17.86 -20.27 36.76
CA ASP A 52 17.78 -20.56 38.18
C ASP A 52 19.13 -20.35 38.88
N GLY A 53 19.08 -19.84 40.12
CA GLY A 53 20.27 -19.65 40.95
C GLY A 53 21.00 -20.96 41.26
N VAL A 54 22.31 -20.89 41.44
CA VAL A 54 23.16 -22.06 41.72
C VAL A 54 22.85 -22.61 43.12
N LYS A 55 22.76 -23.94 43.25
CA LYS A 55 22.51 -24.65 44.52
C LYS A 55 23.62 -24.33 45.54
N GLY A 56 23.24 -23.95 46.76
CA GLY A 56 24.18 -23.65 47.84
C GLY A 56 25.13 -24.82 48.17
N VAL A 57 26.37 -24.51 48.50
CA VAL A 57 27.43 -25.46 48.86
C VAL A 57 27.14 -26.13 50.20
N LYS A 58 27.43 -27.43 50.30
CA LYS A 58 27.28 -28.25 51.51
C LYS A 58 28.31 -27.82 52.55
N GLY A 59 27.90 -27.63 53.81
CA GLY A 59 28.80 -27.23 54.91
C GLY A 59 29.89 -28.26 55.20
N ASP A 60 31.04 -27.76 55.67
CA ASP A 60 32.28 -28.51 55.87
C ASP A 60 32.22 -29.52 57.02
N GLN A 61 33.06 -30.55 56.92
CA GLN A 61 33.17 -31.65 57.88
C GLN A 61 34.07 -31.24 59.06
N GLY A 62 33.59 -31.45 60.31
CA GLY A 62 34.31 -31.10 61.53
C GLY A 62 35.63 -31.87 61.71
N GLU A 63 36.63 -31.17 62.25
CA GLU A 63 38.04 -31.59 62.41
C GLU A 63 38.25 -32.76 63.39
N ALA A 64 39.28 -33.56 63.09
CA ALA A 64 39.68 -34.75 63.83
C ALA A 64 40.66 -34.44 64.97
N ALA A 65 40.46 -35.07 66.13
CA ALA A 65 41.45 -35.12 67.22
C ALA A 65 42.05 -36.54 67.35
N GLN A 66 43.34 -36.56 67.66
CA GLN A 66 44.34 -37.64 67.56
C GLN A 66 44.19 -38.80 68.57
N PRO A 67 44.90 -39.94 68.37
CA PRO A 67 44.47 -41.26 68.86
C PRO A 67 45.16 -41.69 70.15
N ILE A 68 44.42 -42.33 71.08
CA ILE A 68 45.00 -43.21 72.11
C ILE A 68 44.12 -44.47 72.30
N ARG A 69 44.84 -45.59 72.31
CA ARG A 69 44.50 -47.02 72.42
C ARG A 69 43.43 -47.43 73.47
N GLY A 70 42.52 -48.33 73.06
CA GLY A 70 41.72 -49.22 73.92
C GLY A 70 40.36 -49.60 73.30
N GLN A 71 40.15 -50.87 72.93
CA GLN A 71 38.86 -51.36 72.42
C GLN A 71 37.79 -51.34 73.52
N LYS A 72 36.68 -50.60 73.32
CA LYS A 72 35.38 -50.90 73.95
C LYS A 72 34.21 -50.20 73.26
N GLY A 73 33.16 -50.99 73.02
CA GLY A 73 31.75 -50.58 72.87
C GLY A 73 31.33 -50.12 71.48
N GLU A 74 30.45 -50.88 70.83
CA GLU A 74 29.75 -50.42 69.62
C GLU A 74 29.01 -49.10 69.91
N GLN A 75 29.25 -48.11 69.04
CA GLN A 75 28.60 -46.81 69.13
C GLN A 75 27.12 -46.96 68.78
N GLY A 76 26.24 -46.44 69.65
CA GLY A 76 24.80 -46.45 69.43
C GLY A 76 24.42 -45.79 68.08
N PRO A 77 23.28 -46.20 67.48
CA PRO A 77 22.90 -45.76 66.15
C PRO A 77 22.80 -44.24 66.07
N LYS A 78 23.33 -43.70 64.96
CA LYS A 78 23.42 -42.26 64.70
C LYS A 78 22.02 -41.63 64.74
N GLY A 79 21.89 -40.50 65.42
CA GLY A 79 20.63 -39.74 65.48
C GLY A 79 20.12 -39.36 64.08
N PRO A 80 18.81 -39.15 63.92
CA PRO A 80 18.22 -38.84 62.62
C PRO A 80 18.78 -37.52 62.06
N PRO A 81 18.87 -37.38 60.72
CA PRO A 81 19.36 -36.15 60.10
C PRO A 81 18.56 -34.92 60.53
N GLY A 82 19.25 -33.78 60.66
CA GLY A 82 18.61 -32.48 60.91
C GLY A 82 17.61 -32.12 59.80
N ARG A 83 16.62 -31.30 60.15
CA ARG A 83 15.62 -30.83 59.18
C ARG A 83 16.29 -29.99 58.07
N PRO A 84 15.81 -30.06 56.81
CA PRO A 84 16.31 -29.20 55.74
C PRO A 84 16.20 -27.70 56.11
N GLY A 85 17.19 -26.91 55.68
CA GLY A 85 17.16 -25.46 55.84
C GLY A 85 16.01 -24.81 55.05
N MET A 86 15.60 -23.62 55.48
CA MET A 86 14.56 -22.85 54.78
C MET A 86 15.03 -22.43 53.37
N LYS A 87 14.09 -22.38 52.43
CA LYS A 87 14.35 -21.92 51.05
C LYS A 87 14.74 -20.44 51.08
N GLY A 88 15.78 -20.07 50.31
CA GLY A 88 16.17 -18.67 50.14
C GLY A 88 15.11 -17.84 49.43
N ASP A 89 15.16 -16.53 49.63
CA ASP A 89 14.22 -15.58 49.03
C ASP A 89 14.35 -15.50 47.50
N VAL A 90 13.27 -15.06 46.84
CA VAL A 90 13.23 -14.87 45.38
C VAL A 90 14.09 -13.66 45.01
N GLY A 91 14.94 -13.79 43.97
CA GLY A 91 15.74 -12.69 43.45
C GLY A 91 14.87 -11.55 42.89
N GLN A 92 15.39 -10.31 42.93
CA GLN A 92 14.66 -9.15 42.41
C GLN A 92 14.53 -9.21 40.88
N PRO A 93 13.45 -8.65 40.30
CA PRO A 93 13.32 -8.49 38.85
C PRO A 93 14.48 -7.67 38.27
N GLY A 94 14.89 -8.00 37.03
CA GLY A 94 15.89 -7.20 36.32
C GLY A 94 15.37 -5.82 35.90
N ASP A 95 16.28 -4.91 35.59
CA ASP A 95 15.96 -3.55 35.17
C ASP A 95 15.20 -3.50 33.83
N LEU A 96 14.37 -2.47 33.66
CA LEU A 96 13.65 -2.21 32.40
C LEU A 96 14.64 -1.84 31.29
N GLY A 97 14.46 -2.44 30.10
CA GLY A 97 15.27 -2.11 28.92
C GLY A 97 15.15 -0.63 28.50
N ASN A 98 16.22 -0.10 27.89
CA ASN A 98 16.25 1.28 27.43
C ASN A 98 15.21 1.54 26.32
N GLN A 99 14.65 2.76 26.32
CA GLN A 99 13.74 3.21 25.26
C GLN A 99 14.47 3.24 23.90
N GLY A 100 13.80 2.79 22.83
CA GLY A 100 14.32 2.89 21.46
C GLY A 100 14.59 4.33 21.03
N GLN A 101 15.55 4.54 20.14
CA GLN A 101 15.86 5.88 19.63
C GLN A 101 14.67 6.48 18.86
N LYS A 102 14.51 7.80 18.96
CA LYS A 102 13.52 8.55 18.18
C LYS A 102 13.87 8.46 16.69
N GLY A 103 12.87 8.21 15.84
CA GLY A 103 13.07 8.23 14.39
C GLY A 103 13.57 9.59 13.89
N GLU A 104 14.23 9.59 12.72
CA GLU A 104 14.76 10.81 12.11
C GLU A 104 13.66 11.84 11.85
N LYS A 105 13.99 13.12 12.02
CA LYS A 105 13.06 14.21 11.70
C LYS A 105 12.88 14.27 10.18
N GLY A 106 11.63 14.27 9.72
CA GLY A 106 11.31 14.49 8.31
C GLY A 106 11.95 15.79 7.78
N ARG A 107 12.38 15.79 6.51
CA ARG A 107 13.02 16.96 5.89
C ARG A 107 12.07 18.18 5.91
N PRO A 108 12.58 19.40 6.13
CA PRO A 108 11.77 20.62 6.08
C PRO A 108 11.04 20.78 4.74
N PHE A 109 9.82 21.33 4.78
CA PHE A 109 9.09 21.74 3.59
C PHE A 109 9.89 22.81 2.83
N ASN A 110 10.38 22.48 1.63
CA ASN A 110 11.08 23.42 0.75
C ASN A 110 10.16 23.81 -0.42
N PRO A 111 9.64 25.04 -0.47
CA PRO A 111 8.66 25.48 -1.47
C PRO A 111 9.23 25.70 -2.87
N THR A 112 10.55 25.79 -3.06
CA THR A 112 11.16 26.19 -4.34
C THR A 112 11.46 25.05 -5.30
N ASN A 113 11.26 23.77 -4.92
CA ASN A 113 11.72 22.66 -5.76
C ASN A 113 10.82 21.42 -5.75
N ARG A 114 9.49 21.62 -5.72
CA ARG A 114 8.55 20.51 -5.96
C ARG A 114 7.76 20.77 -7.22
N GLU A 115 7.93 19.86 -8.16
CA GLU A 115 6.98 19.55 -9.21
C GLU A 115 5.57 19.46 -8.60
N LYS A 116 4.69 20.36 -9.03
CA LYS A 116 3.27 20.37 -8.64
C LYS A 116 2.47 20.08 -9.89
N SER A 117 1.50 19.19 -9.77
CA SER A 117 0.52 18.93 -10.81
C SER A 117 -0.78 18.61 -10.11
N PHE A 118 -1.82 19.41 -10.36
CA PHE A 118 -3.14 19.21 -9.77
C PHE A 118 -4.21 19.89 -10.61
N PHE A 119 -5.45 19.47 -10.46
CA PHE A 119 -6.62 20.15 -10.99
C PHE A 119 -7.79 19.94 -10.03
N SER A 120 -8.75 20.87 -10.05
CA SER A 120 -10.03 20.69 -9.38
C SER A 120 -11.10 21.46 -10.13
N TYR A 121 -12.01 20.71 -10.75
CA TYR A 121 -13.06 21.25 -11.59
C TYR A 121 -14.42 20.78 -11.10
N LYS A 122 -15.42 21.61 -11.38
CA LYS A 122 -16.82 21.28 -11.23
C LYS A 122 -17.50 21.28 -12.58
N ARG A 123 -18.56 20.48 -12.67
CA ARG A 123 -19.46 20.48 -13.82
C ARG A 123 -20.60 21.47 -13.58
N ALA A 124 -20.73 22.47 -14.45
CA ALA A 124 -21.75 23.51 -14.39
C ALA A 124 -22.53 23.58 -15.71
N ILE A 125 -23.03 22.42 -16.14
CA ILE A 125 -23.68 22.22 -17.44
C ILE A 125 -25.01 21.47 -17.25
N SER A 126 -26.06 21.87 -17.98
CA SER A 126 -27.39 21.27 -17.91
C SER A 126 -27.58 20.05 -18.82
N GLN A 127 -26.73 19.86 -19.83
CA GLN A 127 -26.76 18.66 -20.67
C GLN A 127 -26.32 17.44 -19.87
N LEU A 128 -26.95 16.29 -20.12
CA LEU A 128 -26.56 15.01 -19.52
C LEU A 128 -25.21 14.55 -20.13
N PRO A 129 -24.31 13.93 -19.35
CA PRO A 129 -23.09 13.37 -19.91
C PRO A 129 -23.39 12.28 -20.94
N GLU A 130 -22.67 12.32 -22.06
CA GLU A 130 -22.71 11.27 -23.07
C GLU A 130 -22.13 9.95 -22.49
N LEU A 131 -22.64 8.83 -23.00
CA LEU A 131 -22.34 7.51 -22.45
C LEU A 131 -20.95 7.05 -22.86
N ASN A 132 -20.17 6.55 -21.89
CA ASN A 132 -18.82 6.04 -22.07
C ASN A 132 -17.83 7.04 -22.69
N THR A 133 -18.14 8.34 -22.67
CA THR A 133 -17.19 9.42 -22.99
C THR A 133 -16.79 10.17 -21.72
N ALA A 134 -15.72 10.95 -21.81
CA ALA A 134 -15.25 11.77 -20.71
C ALA A 134 -16.33 12.79 -20.31
N MET A 135 -16.66 12.83 -19.02
CA MET A 135 -17.58 13.81 -18.47
C MET A 135 -16.94 15.19 -18.52
N ASP A 136 -17.64 16.14 -19.14
CA ASP A 136 -17.18 17.52 -19.20
C ASP A 136 -17.32 18.21 -17.83
N PHE A 137 -16.18 18.54 -17.21
CA PHE A 137 -16.07 19.37 -16.02
C PHE A 137 -15.53 20.75 -16.44
N ASN A 138 -16.44 21.64 -16.83
CA ASN A 138 -16.11 22.86 -17.55
C ASN A 138 -15.73 24.08 -16.71
N ARG A 139 -15.74 23.99 -15.37
CA ARG A 139 -15.49 25.17 -14.50
C ARG A 139 -14.48 24.86 -13.40
N ARG A 140 -13.40 25.63 -13.31
CA ARG A 140 -12.45 25.57 -12.19
C ARG A 140 -13.17 25.92 -10.87
N ILE A 141 -12.86 25.21 -9.80
CA ILE A 141 -13.44 25.49 -8.47
C ILE A 141 -12.82 26.75 -7.85
N LEU A 142 -11.54 27.02 -8.11
CA LEU A 142 -10.80 28.18 -7.61
C LEU A 142 -10.11 28.92 -8.78
N PRO A 143 -10.87 29.70 -9.58
CA PRO A 143 -10.31 30.35 -10.77
C PRO A 143 -9.42 31.56 -10.44
N ASP A 144 -9.66 32.24 -9.31
CA ASP A 144 -9.03 33.52 -8.96
C ASP A 144 -7.75 33.35 -8.13
N LEU A 145 -7.10 32.20 -8.22
CA LEU A 145 -5.82 31.95 -7.56
C LEU A 145 -4.68 32.66 -8.29
N ASP A 146 -3.68 33.12 -7.53
CA ASP A 146 -2.43 33.65 -8.10
C ASP A 146 -1.85 32.65 -9.12
N SER A 147 -1.17 33.16 -10.14
CA SER A 147 -0.59 32.34 -11.22
C SER A 147 0.29 31.19 -10.70
N GLN A 148 1.01 31.39 -9.59
CA GLN A 148 1.83 30.37 -8.92
C GLN A 148 1.04 29.21 -8.29
N PHE A 149 -0.27 29.39 -8.11
CA PHE A 149 -1.20 28.41 -7.54
C PHE A 149 -2.24 27.96 -8.57
N GLN A 150 -2.03 28.23 -9.86
CA GLN A 150 -2.90 27.68 -10.89
C GLN A 150 -2.52 26.23 -11.18
N GLY A 151 -3.52 25.36 -11.12
CA GLY A 151 -3.41 23.96 -11.54
C GLY A 151 -3.59 23.77 -13.05
N GLU A 152 -3.48 22.52 -13.46
CA GLU A 152 -3.64 22.04 -14.83
C GLU A 152 -5.05 22.28 -15.38
N THR A 153 -5.14 22.38 -16.71
CA THR A 153 -6.40 22.38 -17.45
C THR A 153 -6.90 20.96 -17.68
N LEU A 154 -8.22 20.77 -17.59
CA LEU A 154 -8.87 19.58 -18.16
C LEU A 154 -9.21 19.86 -19.61
N GLU A 155 -8.65 19.08 -20.52
CA GLU A 155 -8.94 19.17 -21.95
C GLU A 155 -10.11 18.24 -22.25
N ASN A 156 -11.29 18.80 -22.57
CA ASN A 156 -12.52 18.05 -22.81
C ASN A 156 -12.86 17.05 -21.67
N GLY A 157 -12.70 17.50 -20.41
CA GLY A 157 -12.94 16.65 -19.24
C GLY A 157 -11.82 15.64 -18.92
N THR A 158 -10.70 15.68 -19.64
CA THR A 158 -9.58 14.74 -19.51
C THR A 158 -8.36 15.43 -18.92
N PHE A 159 -7.77 14.81 -17.91
CA PHE A 159 -6.49 15.19 -17.34
C PHE A 159 -5.36 14.55 -18.14
N VAL A 160 -4.28 15.29 -18.39
CA VAL A 160 -3.06 14.78 -19.04
C VAL A 160 -1.89 14.93 -18.08
N ALA A 161 -1.22 13.83 -17.76
CA ALA A 161 -0.08 13.84 -16.86
C ALA A 161 1.14 14.49 -17.53
N LYS A 162 1.64 15.58 -16.95
CA LYS A 162 2.88 16.25 -17.38
C LYS A 162 4.12 15.76 -16.64
N ILE A 163 3.91 15.15 -15.46
CA ILE A 163 4.97 14.72 -14.56
C ILE A 163 4.74 13.23 -14.31
N LYS A 164 5.79 12.43 -14.43
CA LYS A 164 5.73 11.01 -14.10
C LYS A 164 5.61 10.86 -12.59
N GLY A 165 4.63 10.10 -12.10
CA GLY A 165 4.44 9.96 -10.66
C GLY A 165 3.18 9.22 -10.25
N VAL A 166 2.96 9.17 -8.93
CA VAL A 166 1.74 8.63 -8.35
C VAL A 166 0.78 9.78 -8.06
N TYR A 167 -0.41 9.68 -8.62
CA TYR A 167 -1.48 10.67 -8.54
C TYR A 167 -2.65 10.14 -7.74
N PHE A 168 -3.25 11.01 -6.94
CA PHE A 168 -4.53 10.77 -6.28
C PHE A 168 -5.64 11.44 -7.09
N PHE A 169 -6.72 10.71 -7.35
CA PHE A 169 -7.93 11.21 -7.99
C PHE A 169 -9.13 11.02 -7.08
N SER A 170 -10.05 11.98 -7.08
CA SER A 170 -11.33 11.89 -6.36
C SER A 170 -12.43 12.59 -7.15
N TYR A 171 -13.63 12.01 -7.13
CA TYR A 171 -14.83 12.61 -7.72
C TYR A 171 -16.02 12.52 -6.78
N HIS A 172 -16.96 13.43 -6.97
CA HIS A 172 -18.25 13.45 -6.28
C HIS A 172 -19.33 13.87 -7.27
N VAL A 173 -20.34 13.02 -7.50
CA VAL A 173 -21.38 13.26 -8.51
C VAL A 173 -22.75 12.99 -7.91
N SER A 174 -23.57 14.05 -7.81
CA SER A 174 -24.96 13.93 -7.37
C SER A 174 -25.85 13.26 -8.42
N ALA A 175 -26.74 12.35 -7.99
CA ALA A 175 -27.71 11.64 -8.82
C ALA A 175 -29.04 11.44 -8.08
N LYS A 176 -30.13 11.07 -8.77
CA LYS A 176 -31.49 10.91 -8.20
C LYS A 176 -31.90 9.48 -7.83
N SER A 177 -31.23 8.46 -8.36
CA SER A 177 -31.66 7.08 -8.14
C SER A 177 -30.52 6.10 -8.34
N ARG A 178 -29.80 6.21 -9.46
CA ARG A 178 -28.64 5.37 -9.74
C ARG A 178 -27.60 6.12 -10.55
N ALA A 179 -26.35 6.00 -10.13
CA ALA A 179 -25.21 6.47 -10.92
C ALA A 179 -24.10 5.43 -10.86
N CYS A 180 -23.57 5.05 -12.03
CA CYS A 180 -22.39 4.22 -12.18
C CYS A 180 -21.36 5.01 -12.99
N LEU A 181 -20.19 5.21 -12.39
CA LEU A 181 -19.11 6.06 -12.90
C LEU A 181 -17.84 5.23 -13.05
N LYS A 182 -17.10 5.49 -14.13
CA LYS A 182 -15.84 4.82 -14.44
C LYS A 182 -14.70 5.82 -14.41
N LEU A 183 -13.69 5.56 -13.59
CA LEU A 183 -12.40 6.23 -13.69
C LEU A 183 -11.57 5.47 -14.74
N VAL A 184 -11.17 6.17 -15.79
CA VAL A 184 -10.48 5.62 -16.96
C VAL A 184 -9.08 6.21 -17.04
N LYS A 185 -8.08 5.36 -17.29
CA LYS A 185 -6.70 5.76 -17.64
C LYS A 185 -6.43 5.33 -19.07
N GLY A 186 -6.22 6.27 -19.99
CA GLY A 186 -6.14 5.96 -21.43
C GLY A 186 -7.43 5.28 -21.93
N SER A 187 -7.34 4.00 -22.32
CA SER A 187 -8.49 3.17 -22.69
C SER A 187 -9.02 2.29 -21.54
N ASP A 188 -8.25 2.18 -20.46
CA ASP A 188 -8.46 1.14 -19.46
C ASP A 188 -9.34 1.66 -18.32
N SER A 189 -10.46 0.98 -18.09
CA SER A 189 -11.32 1.27 -16.95
C SER A 189 -10.67 0.74 -15.67
N HIS A 190 -9.98 1.61 -14.94
CA HIS A 190 -9.31 1.25 -13.70
C HIS A 190 -10.27 0.98 -12.55
N MET A 191 -11.34 1.77 -12.44
CA MET A 191 -12.30 1.64 -11.36
C MET A 191 -13.70 1.97 -11.86
N THR A 192 -14.68 1.15 -11.48
CA THR A 192 -16.10 1.45 -11.69
C THR A 192 -16.81 1.41 -10.34
N LEU A 193 -17.47 2.50 -9.96
CA LEU A 193 -18.28 2.55 -8.75
C LEU A 193 -19.72 2.90 -9.09
N CYS A 194 -20.64 2.13 -8.51
CA CYS A 194 -22.06 2.26 -8.69
C CYS A 194 -22.72 2.52 -7.34
N ASP A 195 -23.62 3.49 -7.31
CA ASP A 195 -24.45 3.79 -6.14
C ASP A 195 -25.92 3.85 -6.56
N THR A 196 -26.81 3.43 -5.65
CA THR A 196 -28.26 3.34 -5.88
C THR A 196 -29.04 3.72 -4.62
N SER A 197 -30.06 4.56 -4.75
CA SER A 197 -30.95 5.01 -3.68
C SER A 197 -32.37 5.29 -4.22
N GLU A 198 -33.34 5.42 -3.33
CA GLU A 198 -34.73 5.78 -3.67
C GLU A 198 -34.94 7.31 -3.80
N GLY A 199 -33.86 8.09 -3.77
CA GLY A 199 -33.87 9.55 -3.84
C GLY A 199 -32.48 10.09 -4.19
N PHE A 200 -32.16 11.33 -3.81
CA PHE A 200 -30.86 11.90 -4.13
C PHE A 200 -29.70 11.15 -3.43
N LEU A 201 -28.66 10.86 -4.20
CA LEU A 201 -27.38 10.31 -3.74
C LEU A 201 -26.21 11.15 -4.24
N VAL A 202 -25.04 10.91 -3.67
CA VAL A 202 -23.76 11.39 -4.20
C VAL A 202 -22.84 10.19 -4.37
N ASN A 203 -22.62 9.77 -5.62
CA ASN A 203 -21.65 8.74 -5.92
C ASN A 203 -20.25 9.37 -5.90
N SER A 204 -19.41 8.91 -4.98
CA SER A 204 -18.04 9.34 -4.83
C SER A 204 -17.07 8.17 -4.94
N GLY A 205 -15.87 8.49 -5.41
CA GLY A 205 -14.82 7.50 -5.58
C GLY A 205 -13.46 8.15 -5.61
N SER A 206 -12.45 7.41 -5.16
CA SER A 206 -11.06 7.84 -5.23
C SER A 206 -10.13 6.69 -5.57
N ALA A 207 -9.00 7.01 -6.19
CA ALA A 207 -7.98 6.04 -6.56
C ALA A 207 -6.59 6.68 -6.59
N LEU A 208 -5.58 5.86 -6.30
CA LEU A 208 -4.17 6.17 -6.59
C LEU A 208 -3.77 5.51 -7.89
N LEU A 209 -3.22 6.28 -8.82
CA LEU A 209 -2.76 5.79 -10.13
C LEU A 209 -1.32 6.24 -10.36
N GLU A 210 -0.47 5.31 -10.76
CA GLU A 210 0.86 5.65 -11.30
C GLU A 210 0.72 6.02 -12.78
N LEU A 211 1.23 7.19 -13.16
CA LEU A 211 1.09 7.78 -14.49
C LEU A 211 2.46 8.07 -15.09
N GLN A 212 2.59 7.77 -16.39
CA GLN A 212 3.67 8.25 -17.25
C GLN A 212 3.33 9.62 -17.82
N VAL A 213 4.34 10.33 -18.32
CA VAL A 213 4.12 11.59 -19.05
C VAL A 213 3.28 11.29 -20.30
N GLY A 214 2.18 12.03 -20.47
CA GLY A 214 1.21 11.85 -21.54
C GLY A 214 0.06 10.91 -21.22
N ASP A 215 0.10 10.17 -20.10
CA ASP A 215 -1.05 9.35 -19.67
C ASP A 215 -2.26 10.25 -19.41
N THR A 216 -3.43 9.78 -19.84
CA THR A 216 -4.69 10.50 -19.68
C THR A 216 -5.57 9.88 -18.61
N VAL A 217 -6.29 10.70 -17.85
CA VAL A 217 -7.27 10.23 -16.85
C VAL A 217 -8.56 11.01 -16.97
N SER A 218 -9.69 10.31 -17.00
CA SER A 218 -11.03 10.89 -17.16
C SER A 218 -12.07 10.12 -16.36
N LEU A 219 -13.21 10.77 -16.09
CA LEU A 219 -14.37 10.14 -15.46
C LEU A 219 -15.46 9.97 -16.51
N HIS A 220 -15.98 8.76 -16.68
CA HIS A 220 -16.99 8.44 -17.69
C HIS A 220 -18.30 8.04 -17.02
N ALA A 221 -19.42 8.56 -17.56
CA ALA A 221 -20.75 8.11 -17.18
C ALA A 221 -21.11 6.82 -17.94
N THR A 222 -21.81 5.90 -17.28
CA THR A 222 -22.30 4.67 -17.93
C THR A 222 -23.78 4.79 -18.27
N LYS A 223 -24.39 3.72 -18.81
CA LYS A 223 -25.84 3.64 -19.05
C LYS A 223 -26.71 3.90 -17.81
N TYR A 224 -26.15 3.77 -16.60
CA TYR A 224 -26.81 4.14 -15.36
C TYR A 224 -26.32 5.53 -14.94
N ASN A 225 -26.93 6.58 -15.49
CA ASN A 225 -26.51 7.97 -15.32
C ASN A 225 -27.68 8.90 -14.95
N SER A 226 -28.42 8.59 -13.89
CA SER A 226 -29.46 9.49 -13.34
C SER A 226 -28.85 10.71 -12.61
N ILE A 227 -27.79 11.28 -13.20
CA ILE A 227 -27.01 12.41 -12.71
C ILE A 227 -27.89 13.66 -12.74
N VAL A 228 -27.87 14.43 -11.66
CA VAL A 228 -28.58 15.71 -11.61
C VAL A 228 -27.87 16.70 -12.52
N THR A 229 -28.60 17.45 -13.34
CA THR A 229 -27.99 18.47 -14.22
C THR A 229 -28.39 19.91 -13.86
N SER A 230 -29.14 20.08 -12.76
CA SER A 230 -29.48 21.40 -12.23
C SER A 230 -28.21 22.11 -11.74
N THR A 231 -27.97 23.32 -12.27
CA THR A 231 -26.79 24.13 -11.93
C THR A 231 -26.94 24.93 -10.63
N SER A 232 -28.13 24.98 -10.03
CA SER A 232 -28.43 25.81 -8.85
C SER A 232 -28.43 25.05 -7.52
N SER A 233 -28.53 23.73 -7.52
CA SER A 233 -28.81 22.93 -6.31
C SER A 233 -27.83 21.80 -6.04
N THR A 234 -26.96 21.46 -7.01
CA THR A 234 -25.99 20.36 -6.88
C THR A 234 -24.66 20.74 -7.51
N SER A 235 -23.56 20.22 -6.96
CA SER A 235 -22.22 20.38 -7.52
C SER A 235 -21.61 19.01 -7.77
N HIS A 236 -21.10 18.80 -8.98
CA HIS A 236 -20.32 17.60 -9.32
C HIS A 236 -18.87 18.03 -9.45
N THR A 237 -17.95 17.28 -8.85
CA THR A 237 -16.53 17.63 -8.80
C THR A 237 -15.66 16.49 -9.28
N PHE A 238 -14.53 16.85 -9.89
CA PHE A 238 -13.44 15.94 -10.21
C PHE A 238 -12.12 16.65 -9.92
N THR A 239 -11.31 16.01 -9.09
CA THR A 239 -10.08 16.55 -8.54
C THR A 239 -8.98 15.51 -8.69
N GLY A 240 -7.78 15.95 -9.03
CA GLY A 240 -6.60 15.10 -9.01
C GLY A 240 -5.35 15.89 -8.64
N PHE A 241 -4.38 15.25 -8.01
CA PHE A 241 -3.09 15.86 -7.69
C PHE A 241 -1.97 14.82 -7.59
N LEU A 242 -0.76 15.25 -7.94
CA LEU A 242 0.48 14.50 -7.77
C LEU A 242 0.77 14.34 -6.28
N VAL A 243 0.91 13.09 -5.83
CA VAL A 243 1.31 12.75 -4.46
C VAL A 243 2.83 12.78 -4.34
N PHE A 244 3.52 12.09 -5.25
CA PHE A 244 4.96 12.12 -5.37
C PHE A 244 5.41 11.79 -6.80
N PRO A 245 6.41 12.51 -7.34
CA PRO A 245 7.02 12.16 -8.62
C PRO A 245 7.83 10.87 -8.50
N THR A 246 7.95 10.14 -9.61
CA THR A 246 8.73 8.90 -9.72
C THR A 246 9.78 9.03 -10.82
N ALA A 247 10.93 8.38 -10.64
CA ALA A 247 12.05 8.38 -11.60
C ALA A 247 11.70 7.65 -12.90
#